data_AF-A0A1G8NTZ0-F1
#
_entry.id   AF-A0A1G8NTZ0-F1
#
_cell.length_a   1.000
_cell.length_b   1.000
_cell.length_c   1.000
_cell.angle_alpha   90.00
_cell.angle_beta   90.00
_cell.angle_gamma   90.00
#
_symmetry.space_group_name_H-M   'P 1'
#
loop_
_entity.id
_entity.type
_entity.pdbx_description
1 polymer ?
#
loop_
_entity_poly.entity_id
_entity_poly.type
_entity_poly.pdbx_seq_one_letter_code
_entity_poly.pdbx_strand_id
1 'polypeptide(L)'
;WNKNGLAQQYPVYEPGTIFTPGGFATMGFGSPAALGAKIALKDKVVVALTGDGGWGQNPAVLATARENAIPVIWVIMNNRAFGTIAGLEKAHYDTTFATVFEVDGESWSPDYAAIARAYGIEGITVNAAEEFLPAMQKAVALNKPVVIDVYMKNIPTPTAGHWNIMDIYSPGKKVHHVATGN
;
A
#
# COMPACT_ATOMS: atom_id res chain seq x y z
N TRP A 1 1.30 1.38 7.25
CA TRP A 1 -0.16 1.45 7.06
C TRP A 1 -0.58 0.27 6.21
N ASN A 2 -1.54 -0.53 6.66
CA ASN A 2 -2.00 -1.76 6.01
C ASN A 2 -3.53 -1.78 5.96
N LYS A 3 -4.14 -2.88 5.50
CA LYS A 3 -5.61 -3.03 5.48
C LYS A 3 -6.28 -2.75 6.83
N ASN A 4 -5.58 -3.05 7.93
CA ASN A 4 -6.09 -2.82 9.29
C ASN A 4 -6.06 -1.33 9.63
N GLY A 5 -5.00 -0.62 9.24
CA GLY A 5 -4.93 0.85 9.35
C GLY A 5 -6.07 1.53 8.59
N LEU A 6 -6.31 1.13 7.34
CA LEU A 6 -7.45 1.64 6.55
C LEU A 6 -8.77 1.39 7.27
N ALA A 7 -9.03 0.15 7.71
CA ALA A 7 -10.28 -0.22 8.39
C ALA A 7 -10.52 0.55 9.70
N GLN A 8 -9.45 1.00 10.36
CA GLN A 8 -9.55 1.71 11.64
C GLN A 8 -9.58 3.23 11.50
N GLN A 9 -9.04 3.78 10.41
CA GLN A 9 -8.79 5.22 10.28
C GLN A 9 -9.55 5.87 9.12
N TYR A 10 -10.09 5.09 8.19
CA TYR A 10 -10.87 5.59 7.07
C TYR A 10 -12.36 5.30 7.28
N PRO A 11 -13.19 6.33 7.54
CA PRO A 11 -14.62 6.13 7.70
C PRO A 11 -15.27 5.78 6.35
N VAL A 12 -16.10 4.74 6.36
CA VAL A 12 -16.78 4.21 5.18
C VAL A 12 -18.27 4.46 5.31
N TYR A 13 -18.82 5.29 4.43
CA TYR A 13 -20.22 5.73 4.51
C TYR A 13 -21.14 5.03 3.50
N GLU A 14 -20.58 4.43 2.45
CA GLU A 14 -21.34 3.81 1.36
C GLU A 14 -20.98 2.31 1.25
N PRO A 15 -21.97 1.38 1.28
CA PRO A 15 -21.72 -0.04 1.02
C PRO A 15 -21.09 -0.27 -0.36
N GLY A 16 -20.23 -1.29 -0.48
CA GLY A 16 -19.61 -1.64 -1.77
C GLY A 16 -18.51 -0.70 -2.26
N THR A 17 -17.98 0.18 -1.39
CA THR A 17 -16.90 1.13 -1.74
C THR A 17 -15.52 0.73 -1.20
N ILE A 18 -15.44 -0.34 -0.40
CA ILE A 18 -14.18 -0.91 0.10
C ILE A 18 -14.05 -2.35 -0.39
N PHE A 19 -12.94 -2.63 -1.04
CA PHE A 19 -12.55 -3.97 -1.48
C PHE A 19 -11.24 -4.34 -0.82
N THR A 20 -11.19 -5.48 -0.13
CA THR A 20 -9.99 -5.95 0.58
C THR A 20 -9.85 -7.46 0.42
N PRO A 21 -8.62 -8.00 0.28
CA PRO A 21 -8.43 -9.43 0.30
C PRO A 21 -8.68 -9.94 1.73
N GLY A 22 -9.86 -10.55 1.91
CA GLY A 22 -10.34 -11.12 3.16
C GLY A 22 -9.64 -12.43 3.49
N GLY A 23 -10.34 -13.56 3.29
CA GLY A 23 -9.92 -14.89 3.76
C GLY A 23 -8.51 -15.31 3.35
N PHE A 24 -8.21 -15.34 2.05
CA PHE A 24 -6.88 -15.76 1.56
C PHE A 24 -5.81 -14.65 1.68
N ALA A 25 -6.20 -13.41 2.00
CA ALA A 25 -5.32 -12.28 2.23
C ALA A 25 -4.22 -12.08 1.14
N THR A 26 -4.57 -12.31 -0.12
CA THR A 26 -3.63 -12.36 -1.26
C THR A 26 -2.93 -11.02 -1.49
N MET A 27 -1.59 -11.03 -1.39
CA MET A 27 -0.75 -9.92 -1.84
C MET A 27 -0.90 -9.71 -3.35
N GLY A 28 -0.78 -8.47 -3.82
CA GLY A 28 -1.00 -8.12 -5.22
C GLY A 28 -2.47 -8.04 -5.65
N PHE A 29 -3.44 -8.29 -4.76
CA PHE A 29 -4.88 -8.15 -5.07
C PHE A 29 -5.28 -6.71 -5.47
N GLY A 30 -4.78 -5.70 -4.74
CA GLY A 30 -5.29 -4.33 -4.84
C GLY A 30 -5.19 -3.73 -6.24
N SER A 31 -4.08 -3.95 -6.93
CA SER A 31 -3.82 -3.36 -8.23
C SER A 31 -4.80 -3.83 -9.32
N PRO A 32 -4.96 -5.15 -9.61
CA PRO A 32 -5.95 -5.65 -10.57
C PRO A 32 -7.41 -5.46 -10.10
N ALA A 33 -7.68 -5.57 -8.79
CA ALA A 33 -9.03 -5.34 -8.27
C ALA A 33 -9.52 -3.91 -8.55
N ALA A 34 -8.63 -2.91 -8.43
CA ALA A 34 -8.96 -1.52 -8.73
C ALA A 34 -9.28 -1.28 -10.22
N LEU A 35 -8.63 -1.97 -11.16
CA LEU A 35 -9.04 -1.90 -12.57
C LEU A 35 -10.47 -2.40 -12.74
N GLY A 36 -10.77 -3.59 -12.19
CA GLY A 36 -12.11 -4.16 -12.26
C GLY A 36 -13.17 -3.24 -11.65
N ALA A 37 -12.87 -2.68 -10.48
CA ALA A 37 -13.75 -1.71 -9.83
C ALA A 37 -13.96 -0.45 -10.68
N LYS A 38 -12.92 0.10 -11.31
CA LYS A 38 -13.04 1.28 -12.17
C LYS A 38 -13.80 1.00 -13.46
N ILE A 39 -13.67 -0.19 -14.04
CA ILE A 39 -14.46 -0.63 -15.20
C ILE A 39 -15.95 -0.72 -14.84
N ALA A 40 -16.27 -1.25 -13.67
CA ALA A 40 -17.65 -1.38 -13.18
C ALA A 40 -18.25 -0.03 -12.73
N LEU A 41 -17.44 0.84 -12.11
CA LEU A 41 -17.85 2.10 -11.48
C LEU A 41 -17.22 3.30 -12.19
N LYS A 42 -17.56 3.48 -13.47
CA LYS A 42 -16.89 4.43 -14.38
C LYS A 42 -16.86 5.87 -13.85
N ASP A 43 -17.91 6.31 -13.17
CA ASP A 43 -18.05 7.70 -12.68
C ASP A 43 -17.41 7.94 -11.30
N LYS A 44 -16.97 6.88 -10.61
CA LYS A 44 -16.35 6.99 -9.27
C LYS A 44 -14.83 7.10 -9.39
N VAL A 45 -14.21 7.87 -8.49
CA VAL A 45 -12.75 7.82 -8.30
C VAL A 45 -12.42 6.50 -7.63
N VAL A 46 -11.47 5.74 -8.20
CA VAL A 46 -11.03 4.46 -7.65
C VAL A 46 -9.57 4.56 -7.27
N VAL A 47 -9.29 4.31 -5.99
CA VAL A 47 -7.95 4.35 -5.40
C VAL A 47 -7.58 2.97 -4.89
N ALA A 48 -6.44 2.44 -5.35
CA ALA A 48 -5.80 1.28 -4.77
C ALA A 48 -4.76 1.74 -3.75
N LEU A 49 -5.01 1.49 -2.46
CA LEU A 49 -4.03 1.69 -1.40
C LEU A 49 -3.31 0.37 -1.12
N THR A 50 -1.99 0.31 -1.36
CA THR A 50 -1.22 -0.95 -1.25
C THR A 50 0.18 -0.69 -0.70
N GLY A 51 0.78 -1.70 -0.08
CA GLY A 51 2.22 -1.67 0.24
C GLY A 51 3.08 -1.89 -1.01
N ASP A 52 4.32 -1.44 -0.94
CA ASP A 52 5.41 -1.68 -1.91
C ASP A 52 5.58 -3.16 -2.25
N GLY A 53 5.78 -4.01 -1.25
CA GLY A 53 5.97 -5.45 -1.47
C GLY A 53 4.75 -6.16 -2.07
N GLY A 54 3.55 -5.59 -1.86
CA GLY A 54 2.31 -6.07 -2.47
C GLY A 54 2.13 -5.60 -3.91
N TRP A 55 2.42 -4.32 -4.19
CA TRP A 55 2.29 -3.75 -5.53
C TRP A 55 3.34 -4.32 -6.49
N GLY A 56 4.57 -4.48 -5.99
CA GLY A 56 5.71 -4.99 -6.76
C GLY A 56 5.52 -6.40 -7.32
N GLN A 57 4.54 -7.18 -6.84
CA GLN A 57 4.26 -8.52 -7.37
C GLN A 57 3.75 -8.50 -8.81
N ASN A 58 2.98 -7.48 -9.21
CA ASN A 58 2.39 -7.44 -10.54
C ASN A 58 2.23 -6.00 -11.09
N PRO A 59 3.32 -5.36 -11.50
CA PRO A 59 3.26 -4.07 -12.19
C PRO A 59 2.68 -4.18 -13.61
N ALA A 60 2.62 -5.37 -14.21
CA ALA A 60 2.18 -5.56 -15.61
C ALA A 60 0.73 -5.10 -15.85
N VAL A 61 -0.07 -4.99 -14.79
CA VAL A 61 -1.42 -4.42 -14.83
C VAL A 61 -1.47 -2.97 -15.37
N LEU A 62 -0.35 -2.25 -15.25
CA LEU A 62 -0.18 -0.92 -15.82
C LEU A 62 -0.33 -0.90 -17.34
N ALA A 63 0.11 -1.95 -18.05
CA ALA A 63 -0.06 -2.05 -19.50
C ALA A 63 -1.54 -2.02 -19.89
N THR A 64 -2.37 -2.81 -19.20
CA THR A 64 -3.82 -2.85 -19.44
C THR A 64 -4.48 -1.51 -19.14
N ALA A 65 -4.10 -0.86 -18.04
CA ALA A 65 -4.64 0.45 -17.69
C ALA A 65 -4.27 1.53 -18.71
N ARG A 66 -3.04 1.48 -19.24
CA ARG A 66 -2.57 2.42 -20.26
C ARG A 66 -3.29 2.23 -21.59
N GLU A 67 -3.39 0.98 -22.04
CA GLU A 67 -4.02 0.60 -23.31
C GLU A 67 -5.50 1.01 -23.35
N ASN A 68 -6.22 0.74 -22.25
CA ASN A 68 -7.66 0.96 -22.16
C ASN A 68 -8.03 2.31 -21.52
N ALA A 69 -7.04 3.17 -21.26
CA ALA A 69 -7.22 4.46 -20.60
C ALA A 69 -8.05 4.40 -19.29
N ILE A 70 -7.82 3.37 -18.47
CA ILE A 70 -8.59 3.12 -17.24
C ILE A 70 -8.03 4.00 -16.10
N PRO A 71 -8.79 4.98 -15.58
CA PRO A 71 -8.25 5.95 -14.62
C PRO A 71 -8.31 5.43 -13.18
N VAL A 72 -7.34 4.60 -12.84
CA VAL A 72 -7.07 4.14 -11.47
C VAL A 72 -5.93 4.93 -10.87
N ILE A 73 -6.03 5.28 -9.59
CA ILE A 73 -4.94 5.86 -8.80
C ILE A 73 -4.37 4.76 -7.90
N TRP A 74 -3.12 4.36 -8.11
CA TRP A 74 -2.41 3.47 -7.17
C TRP A 74 -1.57 4.32 -6.22
N VAL A 75 -1.89 4.24 -4.93
CA VAL A 75 -1.09 4.82 -3.85
C VAL A 75 -0.28 3.71 -3.22
N ILE A 76 1.02 3.74 -3.45
CA ILE A 76 1.98 2.78 -2.89
C ILE A 76 2.51 3.36 -1.60
N MET A 77 2.27 2.65 -0.50
CA MET A 77 2.76 2.99 0.83
C MET A 77 4.11 2.29 1.02
N ASN A 78 5.16 2.97 0.58
CA ASN A 78 6.48 2.40 0.41
C ASN A 78 7.33 2.60 1.67
N ASN A 79 7.31 1.60 2.53
CA ASN A 79 8.15 1.51 3.73
C ASN A 79 9.36 0.58 3.55
N ARG A 80 9.64 0.15 2.31
CA ARG A 80 10.80 -0.66 1.91
C ARG A 80 10.86 -1.98 2.68
N ALA A 81 9.70 -2.61 2.88
CA ALA A 81 9.59 -3.82 3.69
C ALA A 81 8.26 -4.54 3.51
N PHE A 82 8.27 -5.84 3.79
CA PHE A 82 7.07 -6.56 4.22
C PHE A 82 6.72 -6.20 5.67
N GLY A 83 6.37 -4.94 5.93
CA GLY A 83 6.40 -4.34 7.28
C GLY A 83 5.58 -5.05 8.36
N THR A 84 4.45 -5.68 8.02
CA THR A 84 3.69 -6.51 8.99
C THR A 84 4.43 -7.79 9.34
N ILE A 85 5.10 -8.43 8.38
CA ILE A 85 5.90 -9.63 8.60
C ILE A 85 7.14 -9.27 9.41
N ALA A 86 7.86 -8.21 9.00
CA ALA A 86 9.05 -7.72 9.72
C ALA A 86 8.75 -7.41 11.20
N GLY A 87 7.66 -6.70 11.48
CA GLY A 87 7.31 -6.35 12.85
C GLY A 87 6.90 -7.56 13.71
N LEU A 88 6.24 -8.56 13.12
CA LEU A 88 5.93 -9.83 13.80
C LEU A 88 7.19 -10.65 14.06
N GLU A 89 8.09 -10.74 13.09
CA GLU A 89 9.38 -11.41 13.25
C GLU A 89 10.19 -10.77 14.37
N LYS A 90 10.27 -9.44 14.38
CA LYS A 90 11.03 -8.71 15.39
C LYS A 90 10.43 -8.91 16.79
N ALA A 91 9.11 -8.87 16.91
CA ALA A 91 8.43 -9.00 18.19
C ALA A 91 8.57 -10.40 18.82
N HIS A 92 8.65 -11.46 18.00
CA HIS A 92 8.60 -12.84 18.49
C HIS A 92 9.92 -13.60 18.39
N TYR A 93 10.80 -13.19 17.48
CA TYR A 93 12.03 -13.92 17.14
C TYR A 93 13.27 -13.02 17.10
N ASP A 94 13.13 -11.73 17.45
CA ASP A 94 14.20 -10.73 17.48
C ASP A 94 14.96 -10.56 16.14
N THR A 95 14.31 -10.88 15.01
CA THR A 95 14.90 -10.84 13.67
C THR A 95 13.97 -10.16 12.66
N THR A 96 14.49 -9.85 11.46
CA THR A 96 13.74 -9.29 10.32
C THR A 96 14.23 -9.94 9.01
N PHE A 97 14.46 -11.26 9.06
CA PHE A 97 15.12 -12.00 8.00
C PHE A 97 14.28 -11.98 6.71
N ALA A 98 14.85 -11.43 5.63
CA ALA A 98 14.22 -11.33 4.31
C ALA A 98 12.88 -10.53 4.29
N THR A 99 12.65 -9.67 5.27
CA THR A 99 11.40 -8.88 5.38
C THR A 99 11.62 -7.37 5.29
N VAL A 100 12.87 -6.90 5.36
CA VAL A 100 13.29 -5.52 5.06
C VAL A 100 14.06 -5.48 3.73
N PHE A 101 13.84 -4.44 2.93
CA PHE A 101 14.44 -4.31 1.60
C PHE A 101 15.67 -3.42 1.68
N GLU A 102 16.83 -4.04 1.51
CA GLU A 102 18.13 -3.40 1.68
C GLU A 102 19.12 -3.91 0.63
N VAL A 103 20.05 -3.05 0.24
CA VAL A 103 21.21 -3.39 -0.60
C VAL A 103 22.43 -2.88 0.12
N ASP A 104 23.41 -3.75 0.37
CA ASP A 104 24.64 -3.43 1.10
C ASP A 104 24.40 -2.78 2.48
N GLY A 105 23.32 -3.18 3.16
CA GLY A 105 22.93 -2.64 4.47
C GLY A 105 22.21 -1.30 4.42
N GLU A 106 21.95 -0.76 3.24
CA GLU A 106 21.22 0.49 3.03
C GLU A 106 19.81 0.22 2.56
N SER A 107 18.85 0.96 3.12
CA SER A 107 17.43 0.83 2.79
C SER A 107 17.17 1.15 1.32
N TRP A 108 16.50 0.23 0.61
CA TRP A 108 16.35 0.28 -0.84
C TRP A 108 14.92 -0.08 -1.29
N SER A 109 14.47 0.52 -2.38
CA SER A 109 13.24 0.14 -3.10
C SER A 109 13.41 0.41 -4.59
N PRO A 110 12.74 -0.34 -5.47
CA PRO A 110 12.51 0.11 -6.83
C PRO A 110 11.85 1.49 -6.85
N ASP A 111 12.17 2.32 -7.85
CA ASP A 111 11.46 3.57 -8.11
C ASP A 111 10.13 3.24 -8.83
N TYR A 112 9.05 3.10 -8.07
CA TYR A 112 7.76 2.71 -8.63
C TYR A 112 7.14 3.82 -9.49
N ALA A 113 7.45 5.08 -9.21
CA ALA A 113 7.04 6.20 -10.05
C ALA A 113 7.74 6.13 -11.43
N ALA A 114 9.03 5.78 -11.47
CA ALA A 114 9.75 5.54 -12.73
C ALA A 114 9.21 4.33 -13.48
N ILE A 115 8.90 3.24 -12.79
CA ILE A 115 8.25 2.06 -13.40
C ILE A 115 6.94 2.49 -14.06
N ALA A 116 6.11 3.30 -13.40
CA ALA A 116 4.86 3.79 -13.99
C ALA A 116 5.13 4.61 -15.28
N ARG A 117 6.12 5.51 -15.24
CA ARG A 117 6.55 6.28 -16.41
C ARG A 117 7.03 5.37 -17.56
N ALA A 118 7.72 4.27 -17.26
CA ALA A 118 8.15 3.29 -18.26
C ALA A 118 6.97 2.58 -18.96
N TYR A 119 5.83 2.41 -18.29
CA TYR A 119 4.57 1.95 -18.89
C TYR A 119 3.79 3.08 -19.61
N GLY A 120 4.33 4.29 -19.68
CA GLY A 120 3.66 5.46 -20.27
C GLY A 120 2.52 6.02 -19.40
N ILE A 121 2.57 5.80 -18.09
CA ILE A 121 1.61 6.26 -17.09
C ILE A 121 2.24 7.36 -16.22
N GLU A 122 1.43 8.27 -15.68
CA GLU A 122 1.91 9.29 -14.74
C GLU A 122 2.42 8.63 -13.46
N GLY A 123 3.67 8.91 -13.09
CA GLY A 123 4.30 8.46 -11.85
C GLY A 123 4.74 9.64 -10.99
N ILE A 124 4.23 9.72 -9.77
CA ILE A 124 4.52 10.79 -8.79
C ILE A 124 5.22 10.18 -7.59
N THR A 125 6.31 10.79 -7.14
CA THR A 125 6.98 10.43 -5.89
C THR A 125 6.60 11.44 -4.80
N VAL A 126 6.29 10.96 -3.60
CA VAL A 126 5.99 11.76 -2.41
C VAL A 126 7.02 11.40 -1.34
N ASN A 127 7.81 12.38 -0.92
CA ASN A 127 8.87 12.23 0.09
C ASN A 127 8.49 12.86 1.44
N ALA A 128 7.51 13.76 1.46
CA ALA A 128 7.04 14.43 2.67
C ALA A 128 5.52 14.46 2.76
N ALA A 129 4.98 14.54 3.98
CA ALA A 129 3.54 14.45 4.23
C ALA A 129 2.75 15.57 3.53
N GLU A 130 3.35 16.77 3.45
CA GLU A 130 2.74 17.97 2.87
C GLU A 130 2.56 17.85 1.34
N GLU A 131 3.34 16.98 0.70
CA GLU A 131 3.29 16.74 -0.75
C GLU A 131 2.15 15.80 -1.14
N PHE A 132 1.62 15.01 -0.19
CA PHE A 132 0.63 13.98 -0.48
C PHE A 132 -0.71 14.56 -0.96
N LEU A 133 -1.24 15.58 -0.28
CA LEU A 133 -2.52 16.18 -0.66
C LEU A 133 -2.47 16.80 -2.07
N PRO A 134 -1.47 17.63 -2.43
CA PRO A 134 -1.29 18.09 -3.80
C PRO A 134 -1.17 16.96 -4.83
N ALA A 135 -0.42 15.90 -4.52
CA ALA A 135 -0.26 14.75 -5.41
C ALA A 135 -1.59 14.03 -5.67
N MET A 136 -2.38 13.79 -4.62
CA MET A 136 -3.70 13.16 -4.73
C MET A 136 -4.68 14.04 -5.53
N GLN A 137 -4.71 15.35 -5.27
CA GLN A 137 -5.57 16.28 -6.01
C GLN A 137 -5.21 16.29 -7.50
N LYS A 138 -3.91 16.33 -7.84
CA LYS A 138 -3.42 16.22 -9.22
C LYS A 138 -3.88 14.90 -9.85
N ALA A 139 -3.71 13.78 -9.16
CA ALA A 139 -4.07 12.46 -9.69
C ALA A 139 -5.57 12.33 -9.99
N VAL A 140 -6.42 12.84 -9.10
CA VAL A 140 -7.88 12.88 -9.32
C VAL A 140 -8.23 13.77 -10.52
N ALA A 141 -7.65 14.96 -10.61
CA ALA A 141 -7.94 15.91 -11.68
C ALA A 141 -7.49 15.43 -13.08
N LEU A 142 -6.42 14.63 -13.15
CA LEU A 142 -5.91 14.09 -14.42
C LEU A 142 -6.90 13.13 -15.09
N ASN A 143 -7.75 12.45 -14.32
CA ASN A 143 -8.66 11.40 -14.81
C ASN A 143 -7.96 10.43 -15.77
N LYS A 144 -6.76 10.00 -15.39
CA LYS A 144 -5.88 9.06 -16.11
C LYS A 144 -5.33 8.04 -15.10
N PRO A 145 -4.77 6.90 -15.53
CA PRO A 145 -4.01 6.06 -14.63
C PRO A 145 -2.85 6.86 -14.01
N VAL A 146 -2.64 6.72 -12.70
CA VAL A 146 -1.57 7.41 -11.95
C VAL A 146 -1.02 6.49 -10.86
N VAL A 147 0.30 6.39 -10.76
CA VAL A 147 0.99 5.78 -9.60
C VAL A 147 1.56 6.90 -8.73
N ILE A 148 1.27 6.85 -7.44
CA ILE A 148 1.85 7.72 -6.41
C ILE A 148 2.67 6.83 -5.47
N ASP A 149 3.99 6.94 -5.56
CA ASP A 149 4.94 6.25 -4.68
C ASP A 149 5.20 7.12 -3.45
N VAL A 150 4.66 6.74 -2.30
CA VAL A 150 4.73 7.49 -1.05
C VAL A 150 5.75 6.84 -0.16
N TYR A 151 6.90 7.48 0.05
CA TYR A 151 7.89 6.99 1.00
C TYR A 151 7.42 7.17 2.44
N MET A 152 7.52 6.09 3.20
CA MET A 152 7.02 5.98 4.56
C MET A 152 8.12 5.46 5.47
N LYS A 153 8.06 5.86 6.75
CA LYS A 153 8.82 5.16 7.79
C LYS A 153 8.23 3.78 8.05
N ASN A 154 9.08 2.78 8.27
CA ASN A 154 8.65 1.43 8.62
C ASN A 154 8.31 1.31 10.11
N ILE A 155 7.21 1.97 10.49
CA ILE A 155 6.71 2.03 11.87
C ILE A 155 5.30 1.41 11.96
N PRO A 156 4.92 0.89 13.13
CA PRO A 156 3.56 0.42 13.38
C PRO A 156 2.55 1.53 13.08
N THR A 157 1.43 1.16 12.46
CA THR A 157 0.34 2.10 12.23
C THR A 157 -0.39 2.32 13.56
N PRO A 158 -0.61 3.56 14.01
CA PRO A 158 -1.39 3.82 15.20
C PRO A 158 -2.80 3.25 15.05
N THR A 159 -3.16 2.27 15.87
CA THR A 159 -4.48 1.64 15.89
C THR A 159 -5.29 2.21 17.04
N ALA A 160 -6.42 2.87 16.73
CA ALA A 160 -7.39 3.31 17.74
C ALA A 160 -8.43 2.22 18.07
N GLY A 161 -8.48 1.15 17.26
CA GLY A 161 -9.48 0.08 17.37
C GLY A 161 -9.10 -1.05 18.32
N HIS A 162 -10.08 -1.91 18.60
CA HIS A 162 -9.96 -3.08 19.49
C HIS A 162 -9.27 -4.30 18.86
N TRP A 163 -8.95 -4.27 17.56
CA TRP A 163 -8.35 -5.40 16.86
C TRP A 163 -6.84 -5.20 16.69
N ASN A 164 -6.06 -6.13 17.23
CA ASN A 164 -4.61 -6.17 17.09
C ASN A 164 -4.17 -7.59 16.71
N ILE A 165 -3.34 -7.70 15.66
CA ILE A 165 -2.81 -8.98 15.19
C ILE A 165 -2.01 -9.73 16.29
N MET A 166 -1.41 -9.00 17.22
CA MET A 166 -0.63 -9.57 18.33
C MET A 166 -1.49 -10.36 19.33
N ASP A 167 -2.79 -10.06 19.44
CA ASP A 167 -3.68 -10.77 20.35
C ASP A 167 -3.84 -12.25 19.96
N ILE A 168 -3.63 -12.58 18.68
CA ILE A 168 -3.66 -13.95 18.15
C ILE A 168 -2.37 -14.69 18.50
N TYR A 169 -1.21 -14.05 18.30
CA TYR A 169 0.10 -14.68 18.49
C TYR A 169 0.58 -14.65 19.95
N SER A 170 -0.05 -13.85 20.80
CA SER A 170 0.33 -13.68 22.20
C SER A 170 -0.88 -13.43 23.09
N PRO A 171 -1.83 -14.39 23.14
CA PRO A 171 -3.05 -14.24 23.92
C PRO A 171 -2.73 -14.01 25.40
N GLY A 172 -3.32 -12.97 25.98
CA GLY A 172 -3.11 -12.60 27.39
C GLY A 172 -1.78 -11.90 27.71
N LYS A 173 -0.92 -11.62 26.72
CA LYS A 173 0.33 -10.88 26.89
C LYS A 173 0.26 -9.54 26.16
N LYS A 174 0.81 -8.48 26.76
CA LYS A 174 0.97 -7.18 26.11
C LYS A 174 2.25 -7.18 25.27
N VAL A 175 2.16 -7.69 24.05
CA VAL A 175 3.22 -7.59 23.04
C VAL A 175 2.77 -6.59 21.98
N HIS A 176 3.61 -5.61 21.66
CA HIS A 176 3.29 -4.58 20.67
C HIS A 176 4.04 -4.85 19.37
N HIS A 177 3.43 -4.49 18.24
CA HIS A 177 4.13 -4.46 16.96
C HIS A 177 5.31 -3.48 17.09
N VAL A 178 6.49 -3.90 16.65
CA VAL A 178 7.73 -3.12 16.82
C VAL A 178 8.05 -2.41 15.51
N ALA A 179 8.65 -1.22 15.61
CA ALA A 179 9.27 -0.57 14.46
C ALA A 179 10.53 -1.36 14.04
N THR A 180 10.75 -1.47 12.74
CA THR A 180 11.87 -2.25 12.18
C THR A 180 12.78 -1.41 11.28
N GLY A 181 12.56 -0.10 11.22
CA GLY A 181 13.46 0.86 10.53
C GLY A 181 14.07 1.85 11.52
N ASN A 182 15.21 2.42 11.14
CA ASN A 182 15.84 3.57 11.80
C ASN A 182 15.09 4.88 11.48
#